data_AF-A0A9Q0EJA0-F1
#
_entry.id   AF-A0A9Q0EJA0-F1
#
_cell.length_a   1.000
_cell.length_b   1.000
_cell.length_c   1.000
_cell.angle_alpha   90.00
_cell.angle_beta   90.00
_cell.angle_gamma   90.00
#
_symmetry.space_group_name_H-M   'P 1'
#
loop_
_entity.id
_entity.type
_entity.pdbx_description
1 polymer ?
#
loop_
_entity_poly.entity_id
_entity_poly.type
_entity_poly.pdbx_seq_one_letter_code
_entity_poly.pdbx_strand_id
1 'polypeptide(L)' 'VSNLYLYDSVLMLANAFYRKLEDRKWHSMASLNCIRKSTKPWNGGWSMLETIQKVQMTDPGTAFDY' A
#
# COMPACT_ATOMS: atom_id res chain seq x y z
N VAL A 1 19.92 -7.38 7.74
CA VAL A 1 18.47 -7.20 7.50
C VAL A 1 18.02 -8.34 6.62
N SER A 2 17.13 -9.19 7.10
CA SER A 2 16.67 -10.41 6.42
C SER A 2 15.85 -10.05 5.17
N ASN A 3 16.21 -10.63 4.02
CA ASN A 3 15.59 -10.38 2.71
C ASN A 3 14.09 -10.77 2.67
N LEU A 4 13.65 -11.64 3.60
CA LEU A 4 12.28 -12.12 3.71
C LEU A 4 11.26 -10.98 3.89
N TYR A 5 11.51 -10.06 4.84
CA TYR A 5 10.62 -8.91 5.05
C TYR A 5 10.53 -7.99 3.84
N LEU A 6 11.58 -7.92 3.03
CA LEU A 6 11.61 -7.08 1.84
C LEU A 6 10.75 -7.69 0.74
N TYR A 7 10.86 -9.00 0.53
CA TYR A 7 10.02 -9.75 -0.41
C TYR A 7 8.54 -9.69 -0.02
N ASP A 8 8.22 -10.01 1.24
CA ASP A 8 6.84 -10.04 1.74
C ASP A 8 6.19 -8.65 1.68
N SER A 9 6.94 -7.61 2.02
CA SER A 9 6.44 -6.23 1.95
C SER A 9 6.09 -5.83 0.51
N VAL A 10 6.92 -6.21 -0.47
CA VAL A 10 6.67 -5.89 -1.88
C VAL A 10 5.48 -6.68 -2.41
N LEU A 11 5.38 -7.97 -2.07
CA LEU A 11 4.25 -8.81 -2.46
C LEU A 11 2.92 -8.29 -1.89
N MET A 12 2.92 -7.93 -0.61
CA MET A 12 1.75 -7.32 0.06
C MET A 12 1.33 -6.02 -0.64
N LEU A 13 2.27 -5.13 -0.96
CA LEU A 13 1.98 -3.87 -1.66
C LEU A 13 1.44 -4.11 -3.08
N ALA A 14 2.02 -5.05 -3.82
CA ALA A 14 1.55 -5.40 -5.16
C ALA A 14 0.09 -5.89 -5.14
N ASN A 15 -0.26 -6.74 -4.18
CA ASN A 15 -1.64 -7.21 -3.98
C ASN A 15 -2.60 -6.07 -3.58
N ALA A 16 -2.17 -5.15 -2.72
CA ALA A 16 -2.96 -3.99 -2.35
C ALA A 16 -3.25 -3.08 -3.56
N PHE A 17 -2.25 -2.85 -4.41
CA PHE A 17 -2.41 -2.05 -5.63
C PHE A 17 -3.32 -2.73 -6.64
N TYR A 18 -3.16 -4.04 -6.85
CA TYR A 18 -4.02 -4.84 -7.71
C TYR A 18 -5.49 -4.72 -7.29
N ARG A 19 -5.81 -4.97 -6.01
CA ARG A 19 -7.18 -4.84 -5.49
C ARG A 19 -7.76 -3.45 -5.69
N LYS A 20 -6.97 -2.39 -5.49
CA LYS A 20 -7.45 -1.01 -5.65
C LYS A 20 -7.78 -0.66 -7.11
N LEU A 21 -7.04 -1.23 -8.05
CA LEU A 21 -7.30 -1.10 -9.49
C LEU A 21 -8.54 -1.89 -9.89
N GLU A 22 -8.67 -3.14 -9.44
CA GLU A 22 -9.83 -4.01 -9.69
C GLU A 22 -11.13 -3.40 -9.17
N ASP A 23 -11.11 -2.85 -7.96
CA ASP A 23 -12.23 -2.13 -7.33
C ASP A 23 -12.58 -0.81 -8.03
N ARG A 24 -11.76 -0.34 -8.99
CA ARG A 24 -11.87 0.98 -9.64
C ARG A 24 -11.83 2.16 -8.65
N LYS A 25 -11.17 1.98 -7.50
CA LYS A 25 -11.01 3.01 -6.45
C LYS A 25 -9.64 3.69 -6.47
N TRP A 26 -8.88 3.47 -7.54
CA TRP A 26 -7.54 4.00 -7.69
C TRP A 26 -7.50 5.53 -7.55
N HIS A 27 -6.50 6.01 -6.82
CA HIS A 27 -6.17 7.43 -6.73
C HIS A 27 -4.73 7.57 -7.20
N SER A 28 -4.49 8.42 -8.21
CA SER A 28 -3.14 8.66 -8.73
C SER A 28 -2.20 9.19 -7.66
N MET A 29 -0.91 8.91 -7.81
CA MET A 29 0.14 9.51 -7.00
C MET A 29 0.14 11.04 -7.19
N ALA A 30 0.53 11.75 -6.13
CA ALA A 30 0.68 13.20 -6.16
C ALA A 30 2.14 13.57 -5.85
N SER A 31 2.66 14.57 -6.56
CA SER A 31 3.94 15.18 -6.20
C SER A 31 3.74 16.02 -4.94
N LEU A 32 4.40 15.65 -3.84
CA LEU A 32 4.32 16.36 -2.57
C LEU A 32 5.62 17.11 -2.29
N ASN A 33 5.54 18.14 -1.45
CA ASN A 33 6.71 18.87 -0.96
C ASN A 33 6.75 18.82 0.58
N CYS A 34 7.84 18.28 1.13
CA CYS A 34 7.96 18.00 2.56
C CYS A 34 8.18 19.25 3.44
N ILE A 35 8.74 20.34 2.89
CA ILE A 35 9.14 21.53 3.67
C ILE A 35 8.04 22.60 3.64
N ARG A 36 7.35 22.73 2.51
CA ARG A 36 6.37 23.79 2.31
C ARG A 36 5.12 23.53 3.16
N LYS A 37 4.85 24.41 4.14
CA LYS A 37 3.69 24.32 5.04
C LYS A 37 2.33 24.28 4.34
N SER A 38 2.23 24.85 3.13
CA SER A 38 0.99 24.85 2.35
C SER A 38 0.78 23.58 1.53
N THR A 39 1.72 22.62 1.55
CA THR A 39 1.56 21.34 0.85
C THR A 39 0.38 20.59 1.45
N LYS A 40 -0.56 20.20 0.60
CA LYS A 40 -1.65 19.31 0.99
C LYS A 40 -1.14 17.86 0.99
N PRO A 41 -1.59 17.01 1.91
CA PRO A 41 -1.24 15.59 1.91
C PRO A 41 -1.79 14.89 0.66
N TRP A 42 -1.31 13.67 0.39
CA TRP A 42 -1.87 12.88 -0.70
C TRP A 42 -3.31 12.48 -0.38
N ASN A 43 -4.25 12.98 -1.18
CA ASN A 43 -5.70 12.72 -1.03
C ASN A 43 -6.04 11.23 -1.04
N GLY A 44 -5.28 10.42 -1.78
CA GLY A 44 -5.47 8.97 -1.86
C GLY A 44 -4.86 8.17 -0.72
N GLY A 45 -4.13 8.82 0.20
CA GLY A 45 -3.32 8.17 1.23
C GLY A 45 -4.13 7.35 2.22
N TRP A 46 -5.22 7.91 2.74
CA TRP A 46 -6.10 7.23 3.69
C TRP A 46 -6.71 5.95 3.11
N SER A 47 -7.34 6.05 1.93
CA SER A 47 -7.94 4.89 1.28
C SER A 47 -6.93 3.81 0.91
N MET A 48 -5.71 4.18 0.52
CA MET A 48 -4.66 3.20 0.22
C MET A 48 -4.16 2.50 1.49
N LEU A 49 -3.98 3.24 2.59
CA LEU A 49 -3.55 2.69 3.87
C LEU A 49 -4.53 1.64 4.39
N GLU A 50 -5.84 1.94 4.32
CA GLU A 50 -6.88 0.97 4.69
C GLU A 50 -6.83 -0.30 3.85
N THR A 51 -6.57 -0.20 2.54
CA THR A 51 -6.41 -1.37 1.67
C THR A 51 -5.21 -2.21 2.07
N ILE A 52 -4.06 -1.59 2.34
CA ILE A 52 -2.83 -2.28 2.75
C ILE A 52 -3.05 -3.02 4.09
N GLN A 53 -3.65 -2.35 5.08
CA GLN A 53 -3.95 -2.95 6.38
C GLN A 53 -4.90 -4.14 6.27
N LYS A 54 -5.90 -4.07 5.37
CA LYS A 54 -6.82 -5.19 5.13
C LYS A 54 -6.15 -6.38 4.45
N VAL A 55 -5.20 -6.15 3.54
CA VAL A 55 -4.41 -7.24 2.93
C VAL A 55 -3.65 -8.01 4.02
N GLN A 56 -3.01 -7.30 4.95
CA GLN A 56 -2.29 -7.91 6.08
C GLN A 56 -3.20 -8.75 7.00
N MET A 57 -4.47 -8.35 7.18
CA MET A 57 -5.42 -9.07 8.05
C MET A 57 -6.07 -10.29 7.38
N THR A 58 -6.29 -10.23 6.06
CA THR A 58 -7.06 -11.27 5.34
C THR A 58 -6.19 -12.46 4.93
N ASP A 59 -4.86 -12.28 4.89
CA ASP A 59 -3.93 -13.29 4.41
C ASP A 59 -2.73 -13.52 5.36
N PRO A 60 -2.95 -14.00 6.61
CA PRO A 60 -1.84 -14.26 7.54
C PRO A 60 -0.95 -15.44 7.12
N GLY A 61 -1.45 -16.34 6.26
CA GLY A 61 -0.80 -17.61 5.88
C GLY A 61 0.01 -17.58 4.59
N THR A 62 -0.33 -16.74 3.61
CA THR A 62 0.43 -16.64 2.35
C THR A 62 1.70 -15.78 2.47
N ALA A 63 1.92 -15.13 3.62
CA ALA A 63 3.22 -14.56 3.98
C ALA A 63 4.27 -15.63 4.35
N PHE A 64 3.87 -16.90 4.52
CA PHE A 64 4.77 -17.99 4.92
C PHE A 64 4.73 -19.24 4.04
N ASP A 65 3.87 -19.28 3.01
CA ASP A 65 3.81 -20.44 2.10
C ASP A 65 4.46 -20.11 0.74
N TYR A 66 5.75 -20.47 0.66
CA TYR A 66 6.43 -20.98 -0.53
C TYR A 66 7.10 -22.30 -0.18
#